data_AF-A0A7S0SRF7-F1
#
_entry.id   AF-A0A7S0SRF7-F1
#
_cell.length_a   1.000
_cell.length_b   1.000
_cell.length_c   1.000
_cell.angle_alpha   90.00
_cell.angle_beta   90.00
_cell.angle_gamma   90.00
#
_symmetry.space_group_name_H-M   'P 1'
#
loop_
_entity.id
_entity.type
_entity.pdbx_description
1 polymer ?
#
loop_
_entity_poly.entity_id
_entity_poly.type
_entity_poly.pdbx_seq_one_letter_code
_entity_poly.pdbx_strand_id
1 'polypeptide(L)'
;MNEEISNLTNLLTQLEIQEETLKTIQLLSNTTVPNEEKVAILTAILTSEKARINAENARINAENARINAEKALKFSERIGFLKKNGLPPLPPSNASTSKPSYGHHLTPYMPVNCISNVTFGIPEKCKLVNLVEVPSDIWRRANGDPLVLGNWNDESEIKIFVKDVFRDIIKMLKLEKSILINKLSLTIVKQQIPDILFFEVNGILIGICDVKRPSSSFKKSGTGDIDEQLNEELQNQITNYLLQLKYTYGITFPIGVITTYNEWKICCLDEAYDYFVSIEENFSPPQVSQAPNRQEKKITLFTSEVYKFDNPDLIEVLAGAIYKMHNSVITPLTSILSPSERKFGFINSDTFVWKCLSKPESLTYEMPPKNTRKFYLIQDFHGGRDGRVWLSISESGKLAVCKLTDSISYVNEAKLWNLFWCDGVFTTTLLKANALIMPFVFHGHLDIVTENFTFRPIFGPKWINKVDCTAEDIRLSEISCDFDDSLERHFNDPKTVAKEALEVMAKYSYQHDDLHWRHVGLMPYKKRDTEQWAVKPVLIDLQGVFESTKSFDTIVSEGLTALADSRD
;
A
#
# COMPACT_ATOMS: atom_id res chain seq x y z
N MET A 1 -33.79 44.81 47.68
CA MET A 1 -33.73 46.13 47.01
C MET A 1 -32.36 46.80 47.09
N ASN A 2 -31.88 47.31 48.22
CA ASN A 2 -30.53 47.94 48.26
C ASN A 2 -29.41 46.95 47.88
N GLU A 3 -29.51 45.71 48.33
CA GLU A 3 -28.61 44.61 47.94
C GLU A 3 -28.70 44.28 46.44
N GLU A 4 -29.90 44.36 45.86
CA GLU A 4 -30.16 44.08 44.45
C GLU A 4 -29.59 45.19 43.54
N ILE A 5 -29.72 46.45 43.94
CA ILE A 5 -29.07 47.60 43.30
C ILE A 5 -27.54 47.44 43.34
N SER A 6 -26.99 47.00 44.48
CA SER A 6 -25.55 46.74 44.63
C SER A 6 -25.08 45.61 43.70
N ASN A 7 -25.80 44.50 43.62
CA ASN A 7 -25.49 43.38 42.74
C ASN A 7 -25.54 43.78 41.25
N LEU A 8 -26.56 44.53 40.83
CA LEU A 8 -26.66 45.03 39.45
C LEU A 8 -25.52 45.99 39.11
N THR A 9 -25.15 46.88 40.04
CA THR A 9 -24.04 47.82 39.86
C THR A 9 -22.68 47.10 39.71
N ASN A 10 -22.46 46.05 40.50
CA ASN A 10 -21.25 45.22 40.40
C ASN A 10 -21.19 44.46 39.07
N LEU A 11 -22.31 43.89 38.62
CA LEU A 11 -22.38 43.18 37.35
C LEU A 11 -22.12 44.13 36.16
N LEU A 12 -22.64 45.36 36.23
CA LEU A 12 -22.38 46.41 35.25
C LEU A 12 -20.90 46.81 35.25
N THR A 13 -20.28 46.98 36.41
CA THR A 13 -18.85 47.35 36.51
C THR A 13 -17.92 46.28 35.93
N GLN A 14 -18.31 45.01 35.97
CA GLN A 14 -17.54 43.90 35.38
C GLN A 14 -17.61 43.82 33.84
N LEU A 15 -18.57 44.48 33.20
CA LEU A 15 -18.87 44.32 31.77
C LEU A 15 -18.10 45.28 30.83
N GLU A 16 -16.95 45.83 31.24
CA GLU A 16 -16.19 46.83 30.44
C GLU A 16 -17.09 47.92 29.83
N ILE A 17 -18.00 48.43 30.66
CA ILE A 17 -19.03 49.37 30.23
C ILE A 17 -18.41 50.72 29.87
N GLN A 18 -18.99 51.40 28.89
CA GLN A 18 -18.57 52.74 28.49
C GLN A 18 -18.64 53.71 29.68
N GLU A 19 -17.62 54.57 29.78
CA GLU A 19 -17.46 55.54 30.87
C GLU A 19 -18.74 56.40 31.09
N GLU A 20 -19.49 56.66 30.03
CA GLU A 20 -20.73 57.45 30.04
C GLU A 20 -21.91 56.70 30.69
N THR A 21 -22.06 55.40 30.45
CA THR A 21 -23.05 54.55 31.14
C THR A 21 -22.66 54.40 32.62
N LEU A 22 -21.37 54.33 32.94
CA LEU A 22 -20.87 54.31 34.32
C LEU A 22 -21.22 55.62 35.06
N LYS A 23 -21.02 56.77 34.40
CA LYS A 23 -21.44 58.09 34.91
C LYS A 23 -22.94 58.16 35.14
N THR A 24 -23.75 57.57 34.26
CA THR A 24 -25.21 57.52 34.41
C THR A 24 -25.63 56.69 35.62
N ILE A 25 -24.99 55.53 35.84
CA ILE A 25 -25.21 54.68 37.02
C ILE A 25 -24.82 55.43 38.30
N GLN A 26 -23.69 56.14 38.30
CA GLN A 26 -23.24 56.97 39.42
C GLN A 26 -24.14 58.18 39.69
N LEU A 27 -24.73 58.77 38.64
CA LEU A 27 -25.70 59.84 38.82
C LEU A 27 -26.98 59.29 39.46
N LEU A 28 -27.46 58.15 38.95
CA LEU A 28 -28.69 57.50 39.41
C LEU A 28 -28.60 57.07 40.89
N SER A 29 -27.45 56.59 41.34
CA SER A 29 -27.24 56.21 42.75
C SER A 29 -27.43 57.39 43.71
N ASN A 30 -27.09 58.60 43.28
CA ASN A 30 -27.18 59.84 44.05
C ASN A 30 -28.55 60.56 43.98
N THR A 31 -29.52 60.05 43.20
CA THR A 31 -30.85 60.67 43.07
C THR A 31 -31.82 60.28 44.20
N THR A 32 -32.87 61.08 44.41
CA THR A 32 -34.00 60.78 45.33
C THR A 32 -35.08 59.87 44.71
N VAL A 33 -34.81 59.28 43.54
CA VAL A 33 -35.74 58.38 42.83
C VAL A 33 -36.03 57.14 43.69
N PRO A 34 -37.29 56.66 43.76
CA PRO A 34 -37.63 55.43 44.49
C PRO A 34 -36.80 54.23 44.03
N ASN A 35 -36.45 53.34 44.97
CA ASN A 35 -35.56 52.21 44.67
C ASN A 35 -36.13 51.24 43.61
N GLU A 36 -37.46 51.09 43.50
CA GLU A 36 -38.10 50.26 42.47
C GLU A 36 -37.82 50.80 41.06
N GLU A 37 -37.92 52.12 40.90
CA GLU A 37 -37.65 52.81 39.64
C GLU A 37 -36.15 52.77 39.30
N LYS A 38 -35.26 52.87 40.31
CA LYS A 38 -33.81 52.66 40.11
C LYS A 38 -33.49 51.24 39.61
N VAL A 39 -34.13 50.21 40.17
CA VAL A 39 -33.94 48.82 39.73
C VAL A 39 -34.43 48.63 38.30
N ALA A 40 -35.58 49.20 37.93
CA ALA A 40 -36.10 49.15 36.56
C ALA A 40 -35.14 49.82 35.57
N ILE A 41 -34.62 51.01 35.90
CA ILE A 41 -33.65 51.73 35.07
C ILE A 41 -32.34 50.94 34.93
N LEU A 42 -31.78 50.42 36.02
CA LEU A 42 -30.56 49.61 35.98
C LEU A 42 -30.73 48.30 35.20
N THR A 43 -31.91 47.68 35.29
CA THR A 43 -32.24 46.48 34.51
C THR A 43 -32.33 46.78 33.02
N ALA A 44 -32.93 47.92 32.64
CA ALA A 44 -32.98 48.38 31.26
C ALA A 44 -31.58 48.69 30.71
N ILE A 45 -30.73 49.38 31.49
CA ILE A 45 -29.33 49.66 31.16
C ILE A 45 -28.56 48.34 30.96
N LEU A 46 -28.66 47.40 31.91
CA LEU A 46 -27.97 46.11 31.82
C LEU A 46 -28.42 45.30 30.59
N THR A 47 -29.72 45.30 30.30
CA THR A 47 -30.27 44.61 29.13
C THR A 47 -29.74 45.24 27.83
N SER A 48 -29.69 46.57 27.78
CA SER A 48 -29.15 47.33 26.65
C SER A 48 -27.65 47.06 26.44
N GLU A 49 -26.84 47.11 27.50
CA GLU A 49 -25.40 46.85 27.43
C GLU A 49 -25.09 45.40 27.04
N LYS A 50 -25.84 44.42 27.56
CA LYS A 50 -25.71 43.02 27.12
C LYS A 50 -26.03 42.86 25.64
N ALA A 51 -27.09 43.51 25.15
CA ALA A 51 -27.42 43.49 23.72
C ALA A 51 -26.32 44.13 22.86
N ARG A 52 -25.75 45.25 23.33
CA ARG A 52 -24.62 45.93 22.67
C ARG A 52 -23.37 45.04 22.62
N ILE A 53 -22.97 44.44 23.74
CA ILE A 53 -21.81 43.53 23.81
C ILE A 53 -22.02 42.32 22.90
N ASN A 54 -23.21 41.73 22.88
CA ASN A 54 -23.52 40.61 21.99
C ASN A 54 -23.45 41.01 20.52
N ALA A 55 -23.96 42.20 20.16
CA ALA A 55 -23.87 42.72 18.80
C ALA A 55 -22.40 42.98 18.40
N GLU A 56 -21.60 43.53 19.29
CA GLU A 56 -20.17 43.78 19.04
C GLU A 56 -19.38 42.47 18.90
N ASN A 57 -19.65 41.48 19.74
CA ASN A 57 -19.06 40.14 19.60
C ASN A 57 -19.48 39.48 18.29
N ALA A 58 -20.73 39.61 17.86
CA ALA A 58 -21.19 39.12 16.56
C ALA A 58 -20.47 39.83 15.41
N ARG A 59 -20.26 41.16 15.52
CA ARG A 59 -19.50 41.95 14.56
C ARG A 59 -18.03 41.51 14.48
N ILE A 60 -17.37 41.31 15.62
CA ILE A 60 -15.99 40.81 15.71
C ILE A 60 -15.89 39.41 15.10
N ASN A 61 -16.83 38.52 15.40
CA ASN A 61 -16.87 37.18 14.83
C ASN A 61 -17.07 37.20 13.31
N ALA A 62 -17.97 38.07 12.81
CA ALA A 62 -18.17 38.26 11.38
C ALA A 62 -16.92 38.84 10.69
N GLU A 63 -16.25 39.80 11.31
CA GLU A 63 -15.01 40.38 10.78
C GLU A 63 -13.86 39.36 10.78
N ASN A 64 -13.72 38.55 11.84
CA ASN A 64 -12.76 37.45 11.87
C ASN A 64 -13.05 36.40 10.80
N ALA A 65 -14.33 36.06 10.58
CA ALA A 65 -14.74 35.17 9.49
C ALA A 65 -14.40 35.78 8.12
N ARG A 66 -14.62 37.08 7.93
CA ARG A 66 -14.26 37.84 6.71
C ARG A 66 -12.74 37.84 6.48
N ILE A 67 -11.95 38.17 7.50
CA ILE A 67 -10.48 38.13 7.46
C ILE A 67 -9.98 36.72 7.14
N ASN A 68 -10.58 35.69 7.74
CA ASN A 68 -10.23 34.30 7.45
C ASN A 68 -10.61 33.89 6.02
N ALA A 69 -11.76 34.35 5.51
CA ALA A 69 -12.17 34.14 4.12
C ALA A 69 -11.26 34.88 3.14
N GLU A 70 -10.84 36.12 3.43
CA GLU A 70 -9.86 36.86 2.62
C GLU A 70 -8.48 36.22 2.66
N LYS A 71 -8.04 35.73 3.82
CA LYS A 71 -6.81 34.96 3.94
C LYS A 71 -6.91 33.66 3.14
N ALA A 72 -8.04 32.96 3.20
CA ALA A 72 -8.27 31.75 2.41
C ALA A 72 -8.33 32.04 0.90
N LEU A 73 -8.93 33.16 0.50
CA LEU A 73 -8.99 33.61 -0.90
C LEU A 73 -7.60 33.99 -1.42
N LYS A 74 -6.86 34.87 -0.71
CA LYS A 74 -5.47 35.21 -1.06
C LYS A 74 -4.53 34.00 -0.98
N PHE A 75 -4.79 33.07 -0.08
CA PHE A 75 -4.08 31.79 -0.02
C PHE A 75 -4.43 30.94 -1.23
N SER A 76 -5.69 30.87 -1.66
CA SER A 76 -6.12 30.15 -2.86
C SER A 76 -5.60 30.77 -4.16
N GLU A 77 -5.48 32.10 -4.22
CA GLU A 77 -4.79 32.83 -5.29
C GLU A 77 -3.28 32.57 -5.29
N ARG A 78 -2.71 32.19 -4.13
CA ARG A 78 -1.34 31.67 -3.98
C ARG A 78 -1.24 30.16 -4.17
N ILE A 79 -2.32 29.38 -4.14
CA ILE A 79 -2.26 27.95 -4.47
C ILE A 79 -2.07 27.90 -5.98
N GLY A 80 -0.82 27.76 -6.41
CA GLY A 80 -0.50 27.57 -7.81
C GLY A 80 -1.35 26.44 -8.39
N PHE A 81 -1.66 26.54 -9.68
CA PHE A 81 -2.32 25.46 -10.40
C PHE A 81 -1.24 24.72 -11.17
N LEU A 82 -1.15 23.40 -10.99
CA LEU A 82 -0.19 22.57 -11.74
C LEU A 82 -0.33 22.79 -13.25
N LYS A 83 -1.59 22.90 -13.70
CA LYS A 83 -1.99 23.20 -15.08
C LYS A 83 -1.40 24.51 -15.63
N LYS A 84 -1.21 25.53 -14.79
CA LYS A 84 -0.75 26.87 -15.21
C LYS A 84 0.74 27.09 -14.97
N ASN A 85 1.25 26.57 -13.87
CA ASN A 85 2.56 26.93 -13.35
C ASN A 85 3.60 25.81 -13.48
N GLY A 86 3.21 24.63 -13.95
CA GLY A 86 4.07 23.44 -13.94
C GLY A 86 4.39 22.98 -12.52
N LEU A 87 5.50 22.26 -12.34
CA LEU A 87 5.97 21.85 -11.03
C LEU A 87 6.78 22.98 -10.36
N PRO A 88 6.64 23.22 -9.04
CA PRO A 88 7.56 24.10 -8.35
C PRO A 88 8.96 23.44 -8.30
N PRO A 89 10.06 24.22 -8.37
CA PRO A 89 11.40 23.66 -8.23
C PRO A 89 11.59 23.03 -6.84
N LEU A 90 12.45 22.01 -6.73
CA LEU A 90 12.88 21.57 -5.40
C LEU A 90 13.66 22.70 -4.70
N PRO A 91 13.50 22.84 -3.38
CA PRO A 91 14.37 23.70 -2.60
C PRO A 91 15.83 23.25 -2.74
N PRO A 92 16.81 24.19 -2.64
CA PRO A 92 18.22 23.84 -2.66
C PRO A 92 18.51 22.81 -1.57
N SER A 93 19.15 21.69 -1.91
CA SER A 93 19.53 20.71 -0.91
C SER A 93 20.90 20.96 -0.31
N ASN A 94 21.11 20.39 0.88
CA ASN A 94 22.44 19.99 1.32
C ASN A 94 22.81 18.73 0.53
N ALA A 95 23.15 18.90 -0.75
CA ALA A 95 23.37 17.79 -1.67
C ALA A 95 24.33 16.77 -1.03
N SER A 96 23.81 15.58 -0.73
CA SER A 96 24.63 14.48 -0.27
C SER A 96 25.58 14.08 -1.37
N THR A 97 26.86 13.92 -1.05
CA THR A 97 27.87 13.37 -1.97
C THR A 97 27.74 11.84 -2.12
N SER A 98 26.80 11.20 -1.40
CA SER A 98 26.56 9.77 -1.50
C SER A 98 25.95 9.42 -2.86
N LYS A 99 26.44 8.34 -3.48
CA LYS A 99 25.80 7.77 -4.67
C LYS A 99 24.33 7.40 -4.39
N PRO A 100 23.43 7.49 -5.38
CA PRO A 100 22.08 6.95 -5.28
C PRO A 100 22.12 5.49 -4.79
N SER A 101 21.19 5.10 -3.93
CA SER A 101 21.11 3.69 -3.53
C SER A 101 20.39 2.89 -4.60
N TYR A 102 21.10 1.96 -5.23
CA TYR A 102 20.47 0.95 -6.08
C TYR A 102 20.10 -0.25 -5.22
N GLY A 103 18.86 -0.71 -5.38
CA GLY A 103 18.38 -1.87 -4.66
C GLY A 103 19.10 -3.15 -5.11
N HIS A 104 20.18 -3.56 -4.42
CA HIS A 104 20.84 -4.86 -4.68
C HIS A 104 19.97 -6.09 -4.32
N HIS A 105 18.71 -5.87 -3.92
CA HIS A 105 17.82 -6.92 -3.43
C HIS A 105 17.17 -7.77 -4.55
N LEU A 106 17.43 -7.49 -5.83
CA LEU A 106 16.86 -8.21 -6.99
C LEU A 106 17.91 -8.79 -7.98
N THR A 107 19.12 -9.14 -7.53
CA THR A 107 20.15 -9.73 -8.43
C THR A 107 19.99 -11.25 -8.63
N PRO A 108 20.30 -11.80 -9.84
CA PRO A 108 21.22 -11.30 -10.86
C PRO A 108 20.54 -10.93 -12.20
N TYR A 109 20.93 -9.75 -12.65
CA TYR A 109 20.98 -9.21 -14.01
C TYR A 109 20.50 -10.15 -15.12
N MET A 110 19.23 -10.01 -15.53
CA MET A 110 18.88 -10.35 -16.90
C MET A 110 19.36 -9.20 -17.78
N PRO A 111 20.16 -9.43 -18.84
CA PRO A 111 20.62 -8.33 -19.69
C PRO A 111 19.43 -7.58 -20.28
N VAL A 112 19.30 -6.30 -19.91
CA VAL A 112 18.26 -5.39 -20.42
C VAL A 112 18.81 -4.66 -21.63
N ASN A 113 18.07 -4.73 -22.73
CA ASN A 113 18.30 -3.88 -23.89
C ASN A 113 17.44 -2.61 -23.72
N CYS A 114 18.04 -1.49 -23.34
CA CYS A 114 17.31 -0.23 -23.18
C CYS A 114 17.27 0.56 -24.49
N ILE A 115 16.07 0.90 -24.96
CA ILE A 115 15.82 1.79 -26.10
C ILE A 115 15.25 3.10 -25.54
N SER A 116 16.01 4.18 -25.65
CA SER A 116 15.69 5.49 -25.07
C SER A 116 15.08 6.46 -26.07
N ASN A 117 14.48 7.54 -25.57
CA ASN A 117 13.91 8.64 -26.34
C ASN A 117 12.75 8.23 -27.26
N VAL A 118 11.93 7.30 -26.79
CA VAL A 118 10.67 6.94 -27.44
C VAL A 118 9.64 8.03 -27.18
N THR A 119 8.93 8.48 -28.22
CA THR A 119 7.82 9.42 -28.03
C THR A 119 6.68 8.75 -27.25
N PHE A 120 6.34 9.30 -26.09
CA PHE A 120 5.21 8.82 -25.30
C PHE A 120 3.90 9.35 -25.90
N GLY A 121 2.96 8.44 -26.20
CA GLY A 121 1.66 8.82 -26.73
C GLY A 121 0.75 9.35 -25.62
N ILE A 122 0.31 10.60 -25.74
CA ILE A 122 -0.57 11.26 -24.77
C ILE A 122 -2.01 11.14 -25.26
N PRO A 123 -2.91 10.41 -24.56
CA PRO A 123 -4.32 10.33 -24.93
C PRO A 123 -4.98 11.71 -24.94
N GLU A 124 -5.95 11.92 -25.83
CA GLU A 124 -6.57 13.25 -26.03
C GLU A 124 -7.14 13.84 -24.74
N LYS A 125 -7.86 13.08 -23.93
CA LYS A 125 -8.36 13.56 -22.62
C LYS A 125 -7.29 13.88 -21.56
N CYS A 126 -6.07 13.40 -21.76
CA CYS A 126 -4.94 13.72 -20.89
C CYS A 126 -4.23 15.00 -21.32
N LYS A 127 -4.64 15.60 -22.45
CA LYS A 127 -4.18 16.93 -22.86
C LYS A 127 -4.60 17.98 -21.85
N LEU A 128 -3.72 18.94 -21.63
CA LEU A 128 -3.83 19.97 -20.60
C LEU A 128 -5.17 20.71 -20.71
N VAL A 129 -5.61 20.98 -21.94
CA VAL A 129 -6.88 21.65 -22.25
C VAL A 129 -8.07 20.91 -21.62
N ASN A 130 -8.02 19.57 -21.60
CA ASN A 130 -9.07 18.66 -21.15
C ASN A 130 -8.98 18.31 -19.66
N LEU A 131 -7.83 18.56 -19.02
CA LEU A 131 -7.64 18.32 -17.58
C LEU A 131 -8.39 19.36 -16.74
N VAL A 132 -8.99 18.90 -15.64
CA VAL A 132 -9.66 19.78 -14.69
C VAL A 132 -8.65 20.60 -13.91
N GLU A 133 -8.94 21.88 -13.72
CA GLU A 133 -8.14 22.75 -12.86
C GLU A 133 -8.46 22.45 -11.38
N VAL A 134 -7.46 21.97 -10.65
CA VAL A 134 -7.58 21.65 -9.22
C VAL A 134 -6.51 22.39 -8.42
N PRO A 135 -6.80 22.82 -7.17
CA PRO A 135 -5.78 23.38 -6.29
C PRO A 135 -4.66 22.36 -6.06
N SER A 136 -3.42 22.75 -6.36
CA SER A 136 -2.28 21.85 -6.28
C SER A 136 -1.77 21.69 -4.85
N ASP A 137 -1.73 20.45 -4.37
CA ASP A 137 -1.11 20.08 -3.10
C ASP A 137 0.40 20.35 -3.13
N ILE A 138 1.08 20.09 -4.27
CA ILE A 138 2.53 20.36 -4.38
C ILE A 138 2.83 21.86 -4.28
N TRP A 139 2.03 22.72 -4.91
CA TRP A 139 2.16 24.17 -4.76
C TRP A 139 1.74 24.66 -3.38
N ARG A 140 0.72 24.05 -2.76
CA ARG A 140 0.35 24.37 -1.37
C ARG A 140 1.51 24.09 -0.43
N ARG A 141 2.21 22.96 -0.62
CA ARG A 141 3.43 22.64 0.12
C ARG A 141 4.54 23.65 -0.18
N ALA A 142 4.74 24.00 -1.46
CA ALA A 142 5.75 24.96 -1.89
C ALA A 142 5.52 26.39 -1.35
N ASN A 143 4.27 26.78 -1.07
CA ASN A 143 3.93 28.13 -0.66
C ASN A 143 3.58 28.27 0.83
N GLY A 144 3.34 27.17 1.54
CA GLY A 144 2.83 27.17 2.92
C GLY A 144 3.88 27.55 3.97
N ASP A 145 5.06 26.93 3.93
CA ASP A 145 6.15 27.21 4.87
C ASP A 145 7.50 26.82 4.24
N PRO A 146 8.42 27.78 3.98
CA PRO A 146 9.77 27.49 3.50
C PRO A 146 10.57 26.53 4.38
N LEU A 147 10.24 26.42 5.67
CA LEU A 147 10.86 25.48 6.62
C LEU A 147 10.24 24.07 6.53
N VAL A 148 8.99 23.93 6.08
CA VAL A 148 8.34 22.63 5.82
C VAL A 148 8.76 22.04 4.47
N LEU A 149 9.22 22.88 3.55
CA LEU A 149 10.05 22.49 2.41
C LEU A 149 11.50 22.21 2.81
N GLY A 150 11.75 21.90 4.08
CA GLY A 150 13.08 21.62 4.61
C GLY A 150 13.92 20.79 3.67
N ASN A 151 15.22 21.14 3.59
CA ASN A 151 16.23 20.46 2.80
C ASN A 151 15.94 18.97 2.71
N TRP A 152 15.71 18.47 1.50
CA TRP A 152 15.66 17.03 1.30
C TRP A 152 17.08 16.46 1.47
N ASN A 153 17.18 15.37 2.23
CA ASN A 153 18.41 14.68 2.58
C ASN A 153 18.47 13.30 1.88
N ASP A 154 17.31 12.70 1.60
CA ASP A 154 17.22 11.36 0.99
C ASP A 154 16.05 11.17 0.01
N GLU A 155 16.00 9.98 -0.63
CA GLU A 155 14.90 9.61 -1.54
C GLU A 155 13.53 9.59 -0.84
N SER A 156 13.47 9.30 0.46
CA SER A 156 12.20 9.22 1.21
C SER A 156 11.52 10.59 1.29
N GLU A 157 12.30 11.64 1.47
CA GLU A 157 11.82 13.02 1.52
C GLU A 157 11.40 13.49 0.12
N ILE A 158 12.20 13.24 -0.93
CA ILE A 158 11.84 13.53 -2.33
C ILE A 158 10.53 12.83 -2.71
N LYS A 159 10.35 11.58 -2.28
CA LYS A 159 9.16 10.78 -2.52
C LYS A 159 7.88 11.46 -2.01
N ILE A 160 7.94 12.28 -0.94
CA ILE A 160 6.77 13.01 -0.45
C ILE A 160 6.32 14.04 -1.50
N PHE A 161 7.26 14.76 -2.12
CA PHE A 161 6.97 15.72 -3.19
C PHE A 161 6.42 15.03 -4.43
N VAL A 162 7.07 13.95 -4.87
CA VAL A 162 6.62 13.14 -6.02
C VAL A 162 5.20 12.60 -5.77
N LYS A 163 4.91 12.15 -4.54
CA LYS A 163 3.56 11.68 -4.16
C LYS A 163 2.52 12.79 -4.28
N ASP A 164 2.84 14.02 -3.86
CA ASP A 164 1.91 15.15 -3.96
C ASP A 164 1.69 15.57 -5.42
N VAL A 165 2.73 15.50 -6.28
CA VAL A 165 2.57 15.66 -7.74
C VAL A 165 1.57 14.64 -8.30
N PHE A 166 1.75 13.35 -8.00
CA PHE A 166 0.82 12.34 -8.50
C PHE A 166 -0.61 12.46 -7.94
N ARG A 167 -0.77 12.91 -6.68
CA ARG A 167 -2.10 13.20 -6.13
C ARG A 167 -2.81 14.30 -6.91
N ASP A 168 -2.08 15.36 -7.26
CA ASP A 168 -2.63 16.44 -8.08
C ASP A 168 -3.02 15.94 -9.47
N ILE A 169 -2.17 15.16 -10.13
CA ILE A 169 -2.46 14.54 -11.43
C ILE A 169 -3.71 13.63 -11.35
N ILE A 170 -3.82 12.78 -10.32
CA ILE A 170 -4.97 11.90 -10.10
C ILE A 170 -6.26 12.70 -9.93
N LYS A 171 -6.22 13.80 -9.16
CA LYS A 171 -7.37 14.72 -8.99
C LYS A 171 -7.75 15.41 -10.31
N MET A 172 -6.77 15.85 -11.10
CA MET A 172 -7.00 16.44 -12.43
C MET A 172 -7.70 15.45 -13.38
N LEU A 173 -7.44 14.14 -13.22
CA LEU A 173 -8.07 13.05 -13.95
C LEU A 173 -9.40 12.55 -13.33
N LYS A 174 -9.79 13.03 -12.14
CA LYS A 174 -10.95 12.55 -11.36
C LYS A 174 -10.87 11.07 -10.96
N LEU A 175 -9.66 10.58 -10.66
CA LEU A 175 -9.40 9.18 -10.31
C LEU A 175 -9.14 8.96 -8.82
N GLU A 176 -9.36 9.96 -7.96
CA GLU A 176 -9.04 9.90 -6.52
C GLU A 176 -9.83 8.85 -5.74
N LYS A 177 -10.96 8.39 -6.28
CA LYS A 177 -11.76 7.30 -5.70
C LYS A 177 -11.29 5.91 -6.16
N SER A 178 -10.55 5.85 -7.26
CA SER A 178 -10.14 4.60 -7.92
C SER A 178 -8.69 4.25 -7.62
N ILE A 179 -7.80 5.24 -7.62
CA ILE A 179 -6.36 5.03 -7.48
C ILE A 179 -5.89 5.43 -6.08
N LEU A 180 -5.22 4.50 -5.41
CA LEU A 180 -4.47 4.73 -4.18
C LEU A 180 -2.97 4.77 -4.48
N ILE A 181 -2.27 5.72 -3.84
CA ILE A 181 -0.80 5.74 -3.85
C ILE A 181 -0.29 5.20 -2.52
N ASN A 182 0.07 3.91 -2.52
CA ASN A 182 0.40 3.16 -1.32
C ASN A 182 1.90 3.03 -1.11
N LYS A 183 2.30 3.02 0.18
CA LYS A 183 3.64 2.61 0.63
C LYS A 183 3.67 1.09 0.77
N LEU A 184 3.48 0.37 -0.32
CA LEU A 184 3.66 -1.09 -0.31
C LEU A 184 5.15 -1.44 -0.48
N SER A 185 5.54 -2.66 -0.14
CA SER A 185 6.84 -3.21 -0.51
C SER A 185 6.72 -4.07 -1.75
N LEU A 186 7.68 -3.95 -2.66
CA LEU A 186 7.89 -4.98 -3.68
C LEU A 186 9.10 -5.88 -3.42
N THR A 187 9.97 -5.62 -2.43
CA THR A 187 11.11 -6.51 -2.25
C THR A 187 10.67 -7.89 -1.79
N ILE A 188 11.28 -8.93 -2.34
CA ILE A 188 11.00 -10.32 -1.99
C ILE A 188 11.19 -10.60 -0.49
N VAL A 189 12.08 -9.85 0.17
CA VAL A 189 12.54 -10.11 1.55
C VAL A 189 12.03 -9.06 2.58
N LYS A 190 11.98 -7.78 2.22
CA LYS A 190 11.69 -6.64 3.14
C LYS A 190 10.30 -6.02 2.92
N GLN A 191 9.83 -5.30 3.92
CA GLN A 191 8.53 -4.62 3.94
C GLN A 191 8.55 -3.16 3.44
N GLN A 192 9.69 -2.50 3.29
CA GLN A 192 9.70 -1.11 2.81
C GLN A 192 10.91 -0.82 1.94
N ILE A 193 10.66 -0.16 0.82
CA ILE A 193 11.69 0.48 0.01
C ILE A 193 11.41 1.99 0.09
N PRO A 194 12.33 2.79 0.66
CA PRO A 194 12.10 4.21 0.91
C PRO A 194 11.84 5.02 -0.36
N ASP A 195 12.21 4.52 -1.53
CA ASP A 195 12.32 5.27 -2.77
C ASP A 195 11.25 4.91 -3.83
N ILE A 196 10.25 4.07 -3.51
CA ILE A 196 9.23 3.66 -4.50
C ILE A 196 7.81 4.07 -4.09
N LEU A 197 7.02 4.45 -5.10
CA LEU A 197 5.58 4.64 -5.04
C LEU A 197 4.87 3.60 -5.90
N PHE A 198 3.79 3.05 -5.34
CA PHE A 198 2.91 2.11 -6.04
C PHE A 198 1.57 2.75 -6.33
N PHE A 199 1.06 2.51 -7.53
CA PHE A 199 -0.30 2.87 -7.92
C PHE A 199 -1.17 1.63 -7.82
N GLU A 200 -2.27 1.73 -7.08
CA GLU A 200 -3.15 0.60 -6.79
C GLU A 200 -4.60 0.93 -7.13
N VAL A 201 -5.30 -0.02 -7.74
CA VAL A 201 -6.74 0.01 -7.95
C VAL A 201 -7.32 -1.26 -7.34
N ASN A 202 -8.21 -1.11 -6.35
CA ASN A 202 -8.89 -2.24 -5.68
C ASN A 202 -7.92 -3.36 -5.19
N GLY A 203 -6.79 -3.02 -4.56
CA GLY A 203 -5.83 -4.03 -4.09
C GLY A 203 -4.80 -4.48 -5.13
N ILE A 204 -4.91 -4.06 -6.39
CA ILE A 204 -4.05 -4.51 -7.49
C ILE A 204 -3.07 -3.40 -7.88
N LEU A 205 -1.79 -3.73 -7.95
CA LEU A 205 -0.77 -2.80 -8.43
C LEU A 205 -0.88 -2.63 -9.95
N ILE A 206 -1.11 -1.40 -10.40
CA ILE A 206 -1.29 -1.03 -11.81
C ILE A 206 -0.10 -0.27 -12.40
N GLY A 207 0.82 0.19 -11.55
CA GLY A 207 1.97 0.99 -11.95
C GLY A 207 2.94 1.24 -10.81
N ILE A 208 4.09 1.80 -11.16
CA ILE A 208 5.19 2.08 -10.24
C ILE A 208 5.84 3.43 -10.54
N CYS A 209 6.41 4.05 -9.52
CA CYS A 209 7.36 5.15 -9.68
C CYS A 209 8.57 4.93 -8.77
N ASP A 210 9.76 4.83 -9.37
CA ASP A 210 11.05 4.76 -8.69
C ASP A 210 11.65 6.18 -8.58
N VAL A 211 11.80 6.65 -7.35
CA VAL A 211 12.26 7.99 -7.00
C VAL A 211 13.75 7.93 -6.71
N LYS A 212 14.55 8.79 -7.30
CA LYS A 212 16.00 8.88 -7.07
C LYS A 212 16.39 10.26 -6.58
N ARG A 213 17.61 10.37 -6.05
CA ARG A 213 18.16 11.68 -5.66
C ARG A 213 18.68 12.41 -6.89
N PRO A 214 18.40 13.73 -7.03
CA PRO A 214 19.20 14.60 -7.88
C PRO A 214 20.68 14.50 -7.49
N SER A 215 21.57 14.50 -8.46
CA SER A 215 22.99 14.36 -8.17
C SER A 215 23.73 15.67 -8.41
N SER A 216 24.50 16.11 -7.40
CA SER A 216 25.27 17.36 -7.49
C SER A 216 26.47 17.28 -8.42
N SER A 217 26.96 16.07 -8.72
CA SER A 217 28.22 15.87 -9.46
C SER A 217 28.11 16.06 -10.98
N PHE A 218 26.89 16.11 -11.54
CA PHE A 218 26.68 15.98 -12.99
C PHE A 218 26.54 17.30 -13.76
N LYS A 219 26.79 18.45 -13.12
CA LYS A 219 26.81 19.76 -13.81
C LYS A 219 27.87 19.89 -14.92
N LYS A 220 28.73 18.89 -15.16
CA LYS A 220 29.87 18.97 -16.10
C LYS A 220 29.63 18.31 -17.47
N SER A 221 28.71 17.35 -17.58
CA SER A 221 28.56 16.49 -18.78
C SER A 221 27.50 16.97 -19.76
N GLY A 222 26.60 17.85 -19.35
CA GLY A 222 25.55 18.40 -20.22
C GLY A 222 24.43 17.41 -20.57
N THR A 223 24.58 16.13 -20.23
CA THR A 223 23.52 15.11 -20.22
C THR A 223 22.69 15.20 -18.94
N GLY A 224 21.41 14.85 -18.99
CA GLY A 224 20.50 14.95 -17.83
C GLY A 224 20.88 13.99 -16.70
N ASP A 225 20.53 14.35 -15.46
CA ASP A 225 20.82 13.57 -14.24
C ASP A 225 20.31 12.12 -14.36
N ILE A 226 19.11 11.91 -14.92
CA ILE A 226 18.49 10.60 -15.08
C ILE A 226 19.18 9.80 -16.17
N ASP A 227 19.52 10.37 -17.32
CA ASP A 227 20.14 9.60 -18.40
C ASP A 227 21.53 9.08 -17.99
N GLU A 228 22.26 9.86 -17.18
CA GLU A 228 23.52 9.42 -16.60
C GLU A 228 23.34 8.41 -15.45
N GLN A 229 22.30 8.57 -14.63
CA GLN A 229 21.96 7.64 -13.55
C GLN A 229 21.28 6.35 -14.04
N LEU A 230 20.69 6.36 -15.25
CA LEU A 230 20.09 5.22 -15.94
C LEU A 230 21.20 4.30 -16.47
N ASN A 231 22.10 3.96 -15.56
CA ASN A 231 23.06 2.90 -15.71
C ASN A 231 22.34 1.55 -15.74
N GLU A 232 23.11 0.50 -16.00
CA GLU A 232 22.59 -0.87 -16.05
C GLU A 232 21.85 -1.25 -14.74
N GLU A 233 22.27 -0.78 -13.58
CA GLU A 233 21.62 -1.12 -12.29
C GLU A 233 20.20 -0.56 -12.20
N LEU A 234 19.99 0.71 -12.55
CA LEU A 234 18.66 1.33 -12.53
C LEU A 234 17.72 0.73 -13.58
N GLN A 235 18.25 0.45 -14.78
CA GLN A 235 17.48 -0.22 -15.84
C GLN A 235 17.00 -1.59 -15.39
N ASN A 236 17.89 -2.38 -14.76
CA ASN A 236 17.52 -3.69 -14.21
C ASN A 236 16.51 -3.57 -13.07
N GLN A 237 16.68 -2.60 -12.18
CA GLN A 237 15.77 -2.36 -11.08
C GLN A 237 14.34 -2.06 -11.58
N ILE A 238 14.18 -1.08 -12.47
CA ILE A 238 12.86 -0.72 -13.00
C ILE A 238 12.26 -1.84 -13.84
N THR A 239 13.06 -2.54 -14.65
CA THR A 239 12.61 -3.69 -15.44
C THR A 239 12.05 -4.78 -14.53
N ASN A 240 12.71 -5.11 -13.42
CA ASN A 240 12.21 -6.12 -12.49
C ASN A 240 10.87 -5.75 -11.87
N TYR A 241 10.66 -4.48 -11.53
CA TYR A 241 9.36 -4.03 -11.02
C TYR A 241 8.26 -4.12 -12.09
N LEU A 242 8.56 -3.77 -13.35
CA LEU A 242 7.60 -3.93 -14.45
C LEU A 242 7.27 -5.40 -14.73
N LEU A 243 8.27 -6.29 -14.66
CA LEU A 243 8.04 -7.74 -14.78
C LEU A 243 7.20 -8.27 -13.62
N GLN A 244 7.35 -7.71 -12.42
CA GLN A 244 6.50 -8.05 -11.28
C GLN A 244 5.05 -7.63 -11.50
N LEU A 245 4.79 -6.40 -11.96
CA LEU A 245 3.45 -5.98 -12.36
C LEU A 245 2.83 -6.94 -13.38
N LYS A 246 3.61 -7.31 -14.40
CA LYS A 246 3.16 -8.23 -15.45
C LYS A 246 2.84 -9.63 -14.92
N TYR A 247 3.80 -10.27 -14.27
CA TYR A 247 3.73 -11.69 -13.96
C TYR A 247 3.08 -12.04 -12.63
N THR A 248 3.13 -11.12 -11.66
CA THR A 248 2.50 -11.28 -10.34
C THR A 248 1.11 -10.66 -10.27
N TYR A 249 0.90 -9.53 -10.94
CA TYR A 249 -0.39 -8.80 -10.90
C TYR A 249 -1.20 -8.89 -12.20
N GLY A 250 -0.68 -9.55 -13.24
CA GLY A 250 -1.40 -9.78 -14.49
C GLY A 250 -1.54 -8.53 -15.36
N ILE A 251 -0.77 -7.47 -15.11
CA ILE A 251 -0.84 -6.23 -15.88
C ILE A 251 -0.31 -6.46 -17.29
N THR A 252 -1.17 -6.32 -18.30
CA THR A 252 -0.80 -6.55 -19.71
C THR A 252 0.19 -5.50 -20.20
N PHE A 253 -0.02 -4.24 -19.85
CA PHE A 253 0.85 -3.13 -20.26
C PHE A 253 1.47 -2.45 -19.03
N PRO A 254 2.53 -3.01 -18.44
CA PRO A 254 3.17 -2.42 -17.29
C PRO A 254 3.89 -1.12 -17.68
N ILE A 255 3.54 -0.04 -16.99
CA ILE A 255 4.17 1.28 -17.14
C ILE A 255 4.82 1.67 -15.81
N GLY A 256 5.99 2.27 -15.89
CA GLY A 256 6.73 2.80 -14.75
C GLY A 256 7.18 4.23 -14.99
N VAL A 257 7.48 4.92 -13.89
CA VAL A 257 8.08 6.25 -13.91
C VAL A 257 9.39 6.21 -13.14
N ILE A 258 10.43 6.83 -13.67
CA ILE A 258 11.69 7.09 -12.97
C ILE A 258 11.78 8.60 -12.79
N THR A 259 12.09 9.06 -11.59
CA THR A 259 12.19 10.51 -11.35
C THR A 259 13.20 10.89 -10.29
N THR A 260 13.89 12.00 -10.49
CA THR A 260 14.63 12.72 -9.44
C THR A 260 13.85 13.92 -8.92
N TYR A 261 12.56 13.99 -9.24
CA TYR A 261 11.70 15.18 -9.25
C TYR A 261 12.13 16.28 -10.23
N ASN A 262 13.43 16.57 -10.36
CA ASN A 262 13.93 17.55 -11.32
C ASN A 262 13.81 17.06 -12.76
N GLU A 263 13.87 15.74 -12.94
CA GLU A 263 13.75 15.05 -14.21
C GLU A 263 12.81 13.87 -14.06
N TRP A 264 12.15 13.51 -15.16
CA TRP A 264 11.14 12.46 -15.22
C TRP A 264 11.29 11.67 -16.51
N LYS A 265 11.13 10.36 -16.40
CA LYS A 265 11.16 9.45 -17.54
C LYS A 265 10.06 8.40 -17.37
N ILE A 266 9.32 8.13 -18.44
CA ILE A 266 8.30 7.07 -18.46
C ILE A 266 8.91 5.86 -19.15
N CYS A 267 8.63 4.66 -18.65
CA CYS A 267 9.18 3.44 -19.19
C CYS A 267 8.14 2.31 -19.31
N CYS A 268 8.34 1.41 -20.26
CA CYS A 268 7.53 0.21 -20.44
C CYS A 268 8.36 -0.98 -20.94
N LEU A 269 7.78 -2.18 -20.84
CA LEU A 269 8.33 -3.38 -21.48
C LEU A 269 7.99 -3.43 -22.97
N ASP A 270 8.62 -4.33 -23.71
CA ASP A 270 8.46 -4.42 -25.16
C ASP A 270 7.05 -4.77 -25.62
N GLU A 271 6.35 -5.62 -24.86
CA GLU A 271 4.97 -5.96 -25.22
C GLU A 271 3.97 -4.82 -24.94
N ALA A 272 4.40 -3.80 -24.21
CA ALA A 272 3.62 -2.60 -23.95
C ALA A 272 3.97 -1.43 -24.89
N TYR A 273 4.90 -1.61 -25.84
CA TYR A 273 5.40 -0.53 -26.70
C TYR A 273 4.28 0.15 -27.51
N ASP A 274 3.45 -0.63 -28.20
CA ASP A 274 2.37 -0.06 -29.02
C ASP A 274 1.37 0.72 -28.16
N TYR A 275 1.04 0.19 -26.97
CA TYR A 275 0.21 0.90 -26.00
C TYR A 275 0.88 2.18 -25.48
N PHE A 276 2.19 2.14 -25.24
CA PHE A 276 2.99 3.25 -24.74
C PHE A 276 3.05 4.42 -25.72
N VAL A 277 3.19 4.16 -27.02
CA VAL A 277 3.24 5.20 -28.06
C VAL A 277 1.86 5.63 -28.58
N SER A 278 0.81 4.85 -28.30
CA SER A 278 -0.55 5.14 -28.76
C SER A 278 -1.15 6.39 -28.10
N ILE A 279 -1.91 7.16 -28.88
CA ILE A 279 -2.77 8.26 -28.41
C ILE A 279 -4.23 7.83 -28.23
N GLU A 280 -4.56 6.58 -28.58
CA GLU A 280 -5.92 6.06 -28.51
C GLU A 280 -6.33 5.74 -27.08
N GLU A 281 -7.60 5.99 -26.74
CA GLU A 281 -8.12 5.75 -25.39
C GLU A 281 -8.50 4.30 -25.13
N ASN A 282 -8.91 3.58 -26.19
CA ASN A 282 -9.42 2.21 -26.15
C ASN A 282 -8.45 1.28 -26.87
N PHE A 283 -7.35 0.94 -26.21
CA PHE A 283 -6.41 -0.01 -26.77
C PHE A 283 -6.90 -1.43 -26.50
N SER A 284 -7.33 -2.11 -27.56
CA SER A 284 -7.60 -3.56 -27.46
C SER A 284 -6.25 -4.27 -27.36
N PRO A 285 -6.05 -5.15 -26.36
CA PRO A 285 -4.80 -5.89 -26.31
C PRO A 285 -4.63 -6.68 -27.60
N PRO A 286 -3.41 -6.69 -28.17
CA PRO A 286 -3.15 -7.46 -29.37
C PRO A 286 -3.64 -8.87 -29.11
N GLN A 287 -4.52 -9.37 -29.98
CA GLN A 287 -4.91 -10.77 -29.87
C GLN A 287 -3.62 -11.57 -29.91
N VAL A 288 -3.42 -12.42 -28.89
CA VAL A 288 -2.25 -13.27 -28.73
C VAL A 288 -2.22 -14.24 -29.91
N SER A 289 -1.79 -13.76 -31.06
CA SER A 289 -1.55 -14.56 -32.24
C SER A 289 -0.31 -15.37 -31.94
N GLN A 290 -0.46 -16.70 -32.04
CA GLN A 290 0.49 -17.74 -31.64
C GLN A 290 1.93 -17.23 -31.63
N ALA A 291 2.50 -17.02 -30.44
CA ALA A 291 3.82 -16.46 -30.33
C ALA A 291 4.82 -17.39 -31.05
N PRO A 292 5.57 -16.89 -32.03
CA PRO A 292 6.63 -17.68 -32.64
C PRO A 292 7.60 -18.13 -31.55
N ASN A 293 8.13 -19.35 -31.64
CA ASN A 293 9.16 -19.92 -30.75
C ASN A 293 10.24 -18.87 -30.39
N ARG A 294 10.02 -18.10 -29.32
CA ARG A 294 10.94 -17.06 -28.88
C ARG A 294 12.02 -17.76 -28.06
N GLN A 295 13.17 -17.99 -28.68
CA GLN A 295 14.44 -18.14 -27.94
C GLN A 295 14.53 -17.02 -26.90
N GLU A 296 15.17 -17.27 -25.75
CA GLU A 296 15.29 -16.31 -24.63
C GLU A 296 15.80 -14.94 -25.10
N LYS A 297 14.86 -14.08 -25.50
CA LYS A 297 15.16 -12.76 -26.02
C LYS A 297 15.52 -11.89 -24.82
N LYS A 298 16.60 -11.11 -24.98
CA LYS A 298 16.93 -10.04 -24.03
C LYS A 298 15.69 -9.19 -23.78
N ILE A 299 15.40 -8.92 -22.51
CA ILE A 299 14.27 -8.08 -22.13
C ILE A 299 14.56 -6.67 -22.66
N THR A 300 13.61 -6.09 -23.37
CA THR A 300 13.79 -4.75 -23.92
C THR A 300 12.98 -3.77 -23.09
N LEU A 301 13.65 -2.73 -22.58
CA LEU A 301 13.05 -1.63 -21.83
C LEU A 301 12.96 -0.43 -22.77
N PHE A 302 11.77 0.11 -22.96
CA PHE A 302 11.58 1.36 -23.69
C PHE A 302 11.46 2.49 -22.70
N THR A 303 12.13 3.61 -22.96
CA THR A 303 12.06 4.81 -22.12
C THR A 303 11.78 6.04 -22.96
N SER A 304 11.00 6.98 -22.40
CA SER A 304 10.71 8.25 -23.05
C SER A 304 11.95 9.13 -23.19
N GLU A 305 11.80 10.31 -23.77
CA GLU A 305 12.75 11.40 -23.50
C GLU A 305 12.72 11.81 -22.01
N VAL A 306 13.70 12.60 -21.58
CA VAL A 306 13.73 13.17 -20.24
C VAL A 306 12.92 14.47 -20.19
N TYR A 307 11.92 14.50 -19.32
CA TYR A 307 11.12 15.69 -19.05
C TYR A 307 11.65 16.38 -17.80
N LYS A 308 12.13 17.62 -17.94
CA LYS A 308 12.50 18.44 -16.78
C LYS A 308 11.24 18.90 -16.03
N PHE A 309 11.38 19.21 -14.75
CA PHE A 309 10.26 19.67 -13.91
C PHE A 309 9.57 20.93 -14.45
N ASP A 310 10.29 21.76 -15.20
CA ASP A 310 9.82 22.99 -15.86
C ASP A 310 9.41 22.78 -17.33
N ASN A 311 9.44 21.54 -17.83
CA ASN A 311 8.97 21.22 -19.17
C ASN A 311 7.43 21.37 -19.22
N PRO A 312 6.87 22.15 -20.17
CA PRO A 312 5.43 22.38 -20.26
C PRO A 312 4.61 21.10 -20.53
N ASP A 313 5.22 20.11 -21.19
CA ASP A 313 4.54 18.87 -21.57
C ASP A 313 4.50 17.84 -20.43
N LEU A 314 5.32 18.02 -19.38
CA LEU A 314 5.46 17.05 -18.29
C LEU A 314 4.12 16.70 -17.64
N ILE A 315 3.25 17.69 -17.42
CA ILE A 315 1.96 17.47 -16.77
C ILE A 315 1.06 16.56 -17.63
N GLU A 316 1.02 16.78 -18.94
CA GLU A 316 0.26 15.93 -19.87
C GLU A 316 0.84 14.51 -19.93
N VAL A 317 2.17 14.39 -19.94
CA VAL A 317 2.88 13.10 -19.94
C VAL A 317 2.56 12.31 -18.68
N LEU A 318 2.64 12.92 -17.50
CA LEU A 318 2.32 12.26 -16.24
C LEU A 318 0.83 11.89 -16.18
N ALA A 319 -0.06 12.76 -16.65
CA ALA A 319 -1.49 12.44 -16.76
C ALA A 319 -1.74 11.25 -17.69
N GLY A 320 -1.08 11.22 -18.84
CA GLY A 320 -1.14 10.11 -19.79
C GLY A 320 -0.60 8.80 -19.18
N ALA A 321 0.50 8.86 -18.43
CA ALA A 321 1.07 7.70 -17.75
C ALA A 321 0.11 7.12 -16.70
N ILE A 322 -0.44 7.96 -15.81
CA ILE A 322 -1.42 7.53 -14.80
C ILE A 322 -2.69 6.98 -15.45
N TYR A 323 -3.20 7.67 -16.47
CA TYR A 323 -4.37 7.21 -17.20
C TYR A 323 -4.12 5.84 -17.85
N LYS A 324 -2.97 5.64 -18.49
CA LYS A 324 -2.62 4.35 -19.11
C LYS A 324 -2.38 3.25 -18.09
N MET A 325 -1.77 3.53 -16.94
CA MET A 325 -1.66 2.57 -15.83
C MET A 325 -3.05 2.10 -15.38
N HIS A 326 -3.97 3.05 -15.17
CA HIS A 326 -5.34 2.76 -14.72
C HIS A 326 -6.16 1.95 -15.72
N ASN A 327 -5.95 2.17 -17.02
CA ASN A 327 -6.70 1.49 -18.08
C ASN A 327 -5.94 0.30 -18.68
N SER A 328 -4.81 -0.07 -18.07
CA SER A 328 -4.09 -1.28 -18.47
C SER A 328 -4.95 -2.50 -18.19
N VAL A 329 -5.04 -3.40 -19.17
CA VAL A 329 -5.81 -4.62 -19.02
C VAL A 329 -5.17 -5.48 -17.94
N ILE A 330 -5.99 -6.00 -17.04
CA ILE A 330 -5.59 -6.95 -16.01
C ILE A 330 -6.04 -8.31 -16.50
N THR A 331 -5.09 -9.15 -16.93
CA THR A 331 -5.38 -10.53 -17.29
C THR A 331 -5.40 -11.36 -16.01
N PRO A 332 -6.55 -11.93 -15.61
CA PRO A 332 -6.61 -12.80 -14.45
C PRO A 332 -5.62 -13.94 -14.60
N LEU A 333 -4.90 -14.23 -13.53
CA LEU A 333 -3.96 -15.34 -13.49
C LEU A 333 -4.75 -16.64 -13.29
N THR A 334 -5.43 -17.10 -14.35
CA THR A 334 -6.38 -18.22 -14.29
C THR A 334 -5.72 -19.59 -14.16
N SER A 335 -4.41 -19.69 -14.39
CA SER A 335 -3.68 -20.96 -14.45
C SER A 335 -2.23 -20.80 -13.97
N ILE A 336 -1.77 -21.69 -13.10
CA ILE A 336 -0.37 -21.79 -12.67
C ILE A 336 0.42 -22.64 -13.67
N LEU A 337 -0.21 -23.72 -14.17
CA LEU A 337 0.41 -24.68 -15.09
C LEU A 337 0.30 -24.32 -16.59
N SER A 338 -0.67 -23.50 -17.00
CA SER A 338 -0.76 -22.87 -18.33
C SER A 338 -0.44 -21.38 -18.19
N PRO A 339 0.39 -20.74 -19.04
CA PRO A 339 0.86 -21.09 -20.38
C PRO A 339 2.41 -21.14 -20.48
N SER A 340 2.93 -21.58 -21.63
CA SER A 340 4.35 -21.62 -22.01
C SER A 340 5.15 -20.30 -21.84
N GLU A 341 4.50 -19.20 -21.49
CA GLU A 341 5.05 -17.84 -21.50
C GLU A 341 5.07 -17.15 -20.13
N ARG A 342 4.33 -17.67 -19.14
CA ARG A 342 4.32 -17.04 -17.82
C ARG A 342 5.64 -17.32 -17.12
N LYS A 343 6.31 -16.24 -16.71
CA LYS A 343 7.50 -16.32 -15.86
C LYS A 343 7.10 -16.11 -14.41
N PHE A 344 7.83 -16.74 -13.52
CA PHE A 344 7.71 -16.62 -12.07
C PHE A 344 9.05 -16.17 -11.51
N GLY A 345 9.02 -15.57 -10.33
CA GLY A 345 10.24 -15.22 -9.62
C GLY A 345 10.94 -16.49 -9.15
N PHE A 346 11.98 -16.93 -9.84
CA PHE A 346 12.77 -18.10 -9.44
C PHE A 346 13.90 -17.67 -8.52
N ILE A 347 13.89 -18.20 -7.30
CA ILE A 347 14.86 -17.91 -6.25
C ILE A 347 15.71 -19.13 -5.93
N ASN A 348 16.98 -18.88 -5.59
CA ASN A 348 17.84 -19.82 -4.88
C ASN A 348 18.59 -19.11 -3.74
N SER A 349 19.67 -19.71 -3.22
CA SER A 349 20.50 -19.12 -2.15
C SER A 349 21.00 -17.70 -2.44
N ASP A 350 21.25 -17.36 -3.70
CA ASP A 350 22.00 -16.16 -4.08
C ASP A 350 21.31 -15.31 -5.15
N THR A 351 20.38 -15.88 -5.91
CA THR A 351 19.92 -15.33 -7.18
C THR A 351 18.40 -15.30 -7.28
N PHE A 352 17.86 -14.18 -7.76
CA PHE A 352 16.48 -14.03 -8.23
C PHE A 352 16.47 -13.82 -9.75
N VAL A 353 15.69 -14.60 -10.49
CA VAL A 353 15.52 -14.46 -11.94
C VAL A 353 14.09 -14.78 -12.35
N TRP A 354 13.58 -14.14 -13.40
CA TRP A 354 12.26 -14.46 -13.95
C TRP A 354 12.36 -15.67 -14.89
N LYS A 355 11.73 -16.80 -14.53
CA LYS A 355 11.78 -18.05 -15.31
C LYS A 355 10.40 -18.66 -15.49
N CYS A 356 10.17 -19.29 -16.64
CA CYS A 356 9.01 -20.15 -16.81
C CYS A 356 9.09 -21.35 -15.86
N LEU A 357 7.94 -21.81 -15.38
CA LEU A 357 7.88 -23.00 -14.54
C LEU A 357 8.41 -24.21 -15.34
N SER A 358 9.33 -24.96 -14.74
CA SER A 358 9.79 -26.24 -15.29
C SER A 358 8.60 -27.20 -15.29
N LYS A 359 7.97 -27.43 -16.45
CA LYS A 359 6.73 -28.21 -16.65
C LYS A 359 6.60 -29.40 -15.69
N PRO A 360 6.01 -29.23 -14.50
CA PRO A 360 5.79 -30.35 -13.61
C PRO A 360 4.60 -31.14 -14.16
N GLU A 361 4.64 -32.46 -14.02
CA GLU A 361 3.54 -33.32 -14.48
C GLU A 361 2.24 -33.01 -13.73
N SER A 362 2.35 -32.63 -12.45
CA SER A 362 1.25 -32.16 -11.61
C SER A 362 1.77 -31.31 -10.44
N LEU A 363 0.88 -30.51 -9.87
CA LEU A 363 1.13 -29.85 -8.59
C LEU A 363 0.65 -30.74 -7.44
N THR A 364 1.42 -30.79 -6.34
CA THR A 364 1.05 -31.56 -5.15
C THR A 364 1.25 -30.75 -3.88
N TYR A 365 0.44 -30.99 -2.84
CA TYR A 365 0.62 -30.37 -1.52
C TYR A 365 1.68 -31.04 -0.65
N GLU A 366 2.45 -31.98 -1.21
CA GLU A 366 3.52 -32.63 -0.46
C GLU A 366 4.64 -31.64 -0.16
N MET A 367 5.24 -31.76 1.02
CA MET A 367 6.41 -30.95 1.34
C MET A 367 7.58 -31.24 0.37
N PRO A 368 8.29 -30.20 -0.10
CA PRO A 368 9.54 -30.37 -0.83
C PRO A 368 10.61 -31.00 0.08
N PRO A 369 11.58 -31.75 -0.49
CA PRO A 369 12.72 -32.28 0.28
C PRO A 369 13.47 -31.19 1.08
N LYS A 370 13.99 -31.54 2.26
CA LYS A 370 14.72 -30.59 3.15
C LYS A 370 15.98 -29.98 2.52
N ASN A 371 16.52 -30.62 1.48
CA ASN A 371 17.65 -30.12 0.71
C ASN A 371 17.25 -29.27 -0.50
N THR A 372 15.95 -28.99 -0.72
CA THR A 372 15.51 -28.09 -1.79
C THR A 372 16.00 -26.66 -1.53
N ARG A 373 16.61 -26.05 -2.55
CA ARG A 373 17.20 -24.70 -2.51
C ARG A 373 16.69 -23.80 -3.63
N LYS A 374 15.68 -24.24 -4.36
CA LYS A 374 15.19 -23.57 -5.56
C LYS A 374 13.68 -23.56 -5.55
N PHE A 375 13.11 -22.38 -5.70
CA PHE A 375 11.67 -22.17 -5.63
C PHE A 375 11.23 -21.15 -6.67
N TYR A 376 10.06 -21.39 -7.25
CA TYR A 376 9.30 -20.40 -8.01
C TYR A 376 8.33 -19.70 -7.06
N LEU A 377 8.41 -18.38 -6.97
CA LEU A 377 7.48 -17.52 -6.25
C LEU A 377 6.25 -17.29 -7.11
N ILE A 378 5.13 -17.85 -6.69
CA ILE A 378 3.88 -17.86 -7.46
C ILE A 378 3.02 -16.68 -7.09
N GLN A 379 2.89 -16.42 -5.80
CA GLN A 379 2.03 -15.38 -5.26
C GLN A 379 2.61 -14.80 -3.97
N ASP A 380 2.60 -13.49 -3.88
CA ASP A 380 2.86 -12.76 -2.64
C ASP A 380 1.59 -12.78 -1.78
N PHE A 381 1.69 -13.28 -0.54
CA PHE A 381 0.59 -13.17 0.41
C PHE A 381 0.60 -11.81 1.09
N HIS A 382 1.68 -11.51 1.81
CA HIS A 382 1.92 -10.20 2.42
C HIS A 382 3.31 -10.15 3.06
N GLY A 383 3.76 -8.94 3.36
CA GLY A 383 4.86 -8.69 4.29
C GLY A 383 4.31 -8.39 5.69
N GLY A 384 4.89 -9.01 6.72
CA GLY A 384 4.69 -8.72 8.14
C GLY A 384 5.99 -8.26 8.82
N ARG A 385 5.91 -7.98 10.13
CA ARG A 385 7.09 -7.69 10.97
C ARG A 385 8.19 -8.74 10.79
N ASP A 386 7.77 -9.98 10.58
CA ASP A 386 8.67 -11.13 10.55
C ASP A 386 9.13 -11.51 9.14
N GLY A 387 8.92 -10.64 8.15
CA GLY A 387 9.35 -10.87 6.78
C GLY A 387 8.19 -11.01 5.79
N ARG A 388 8.46 -11.54 4.61
CA ARG A 388 7.47 -11.67 3.53
C ARG A 388 7.13 -13.12 3.25
N VAL A 389 5.84 -13.39 3.07
CA VAL A 389 5.29 -14.73 2.87
C VAL A 389 4.87 -14.90 1.42
N TRP A 390 5.35 -15.96 0.79
CA TRP A 390 5.07 -16.29 -0.61
C TRP A 390 4.52 -17.70 -0.73
N LEU A 391 3.48 -17.87 -1.54
CA LEU A 391 3.20 -19.16 -2.16
C LEU A 391 4.33 -19.50 -3.12
N SER A 392 4.87 -20.70 -2.98
CA SER A 392 6.04 -21.14 -3.71
C SER A 392 5.85 -22.56 -4.26
N ILE A 393 6.55 -22.86 -5.35
CA ILE A 393 6.59 -24.21 -5.94
C ILE A 393 8.05 -24.62 -6.16
N SER A 394 8.40 -25.85 -5.80
CA SER A 394 9.71 -26.44 -6.11
C SER A 394 9.83 -26.81 -7.59
N GLU A 395 11.04 -27.07 -8.10
CA GLU A 395 11.23 -27.53 -9.48
C GLU A 395 10.46 -28.84 -9.81
N SER A 396 10.10 -29.64 -8.81
CA SER A 396 9.35 -30.88 -8.95
C SER A 396 7.83 -30.72 -8.73
N GLY A 397 7.27 -29.51 -8.80
CA GLY A 397 5.82 -29.28 -8.68
C GLY A 397 5.25 -29.32 -7.26
N LYS A 398 6.08 -29.48 -6.22
CA LYS A 398 5.64 -29.47 -4.82
C LYS A 398 5.34 -28.06 -4.33
N LEU A 399 4.12 -27.82 -3.87
CA LEU A 399 3.67 -26.56 -3.28
C LEU A 399 4.21 -26.40 -1.87
N ALA A 400 4.60 -25.17 -1.53
CA ALA A 400 5.03 -24.80 -0.20
C ALA A 400 4.75 -23.31 0.05
N VAL A 401 4.81 -22.91 1.31
CA VAL A 401 4.86 -21.51 1.72
C VAL A 401 6.31 -21.17 2.09
N CYS A 402 6.82 -20.08 1.53
CA CYS A 402 8.15 -19.56 1.78
C CYS A 402 8.06 -18.23 2.53
N LYS A 403 8.49 -18.21 3.80
CA LYS A 403 8.57 -16.99 4.64
C LYS A 403 10.02 -16.52 4.66
N LEU A 404 10.29 -15.30 4.19
CA LEU A 404 11.63 -14.74 3.96
C LEU A 404 11.89 -13.52 4.84
N THR A 405 13.02 -13.47 5.54
CA THR A 405 13.44 -12.32 6.36
C THR A 405 14.96 -12.17 6.38
N ASP A 406 15.46 -10.95 6.57
CA ASP A 406 16.88 -10.66 6.74
C ASP A 406 17.33 -10.63 8.21
N SER A 407 16.40 -10.64 9.17
CA SER A 407 16.69 -10.29 10.56
C SER A 407 16.41 -11.39 11.58
N ILE A 408 15.43 -12.26 11.31
CA ILE A 408 14.97 -13.26 12.28
C ILE A 408 15.39 -14.68 11.85
N SER A 409 15.68 -15.53 12.82
CA SER A 409 15.90 -16.96 12.61
C SER A 409 14.60 -17.74 12.82
N TYR A 410 14.23 -18.58 11.85
CA TYR A 410 13.02 -19.40 11.93
C TYR A 410 13.23 -20.80 12.53
N VAL A 411 14.37 -21.05 13.18
CA VAL A 411 14.71 -22.39 13.68
C VAL A 411 13.69 -22.86 14.73
N ASN A 412 13.23 -21.97 15.61
CA ASN A 412 12.22 -22.32 16.61
C ASN A 412 10.86 -22.61 15.96
N GLU A 413 10.41 -21.71 15.08
CA GLU A 413 9.14 -21.86 14.34
C GLU A 413 9.11 -23.18 13.54
N ALA A 414 10.21 -23.53 12.85
CA ALA A 414 10.34 -24.80 12.16
C ALA A 414 10.24 -26.02 13.10
N LYS A 415 10.87 -25.95 14.29
CA LYS A 415 10.78 -27.04 15.28
C LYS A 415 9.34 -27.25 15.76
N LEU A 416 8.63 -26.17 16.05
CA LEU A 416 7.22 -26.22 16.49
C LEU A 416 6.32 -26.80 15.40
N TRP A 417 6.53 -26.41 14.15
CA TRP A 417 5.85 -27.02 13.00
C TRP A 417 6.05 -28.54 12.91
N ASN A 418 7.29 -29.01 13.06
CA ASN A 418 7.59 -30.44 13.05
C ASN A 418 7.03 -31.16 14.30
N LEU A 419 6.96 -30.48 15.44
CA LEU A 419 6.41 -31.04 16.67
C LEU A 419 4.89 -31.25 16.61
N PHE A 420 4.15 -30.26 16.11
CA PHE A 420 2.69 -30.28 16.15
C PHE A 420 2.06 -30.90 14.90
N TRP A 421 2.58 -30.55 13.72
CA TRP A 421 1.80 -30.71 12.49
C TRP A 421 2.42 -31.66 11.49
N CYS A 422 3.65 -31.44 11.04
CA CYS A 422 4.23 -32.30 10.01
C CYS A 422 5.75 -32.35 10.03
N ASP A 423 6.27 -33.56 9.85
CA ASP A 423 7.66 -33.74 9.50
C ASP A 423 7.92 -33.17 8.11
N GLY A 424 8.96 -32.37 7.98
CA GLY A 424 9.38 -31.85 6.69
C GLY A 424 9.46 -30.34 6.61
N VAL A 425 9.03 -29.60 7.63
CA VAL A 425 9.31 -28.14 7.70
C VAL A 425 10.79 -27.92 7.96
N PHE A 426 11.40 -26.98 7.24
CA PHE A 426 12.83 -26.70 7.36
C PHE A 426 13.18 -25.23 7.12
N THR A 427 14.31 -24.83 7.67
CA THR A 427 14.93 -23.53 7.41
C THR A 427 16.02 -23.66 6.36
N THR A 428 16.17 -22.65 5.51
CA THR A 428 17.27 -22.55 4.55
C THR A 428 17.64 -21.08 4.30
N THR A 429 18.56 -20.84 3.38
CA THR A 429 18.91 -19.49 2.93
C THR A 429 18.49 -19.34 1.48
N LEU A 430 17.69 -18.32 1.19
CA LEU A 430 17.28 -17.93 -0.16
C LEU A 430 17.50 -16.43 -0.33
N LEU A 431 18.09 -16.00 -1.43
CA LEU A 431 18.48 -14.60 -1.67
C LEU A 431 19.28 -13.98 -0.52
N LYS A 432 20.20 -14.76 0.08
CA LYS A 432 20.99 -14.38 1.26
C LYS A 432 20.14 -14.01 2.49
N ALA A 433 18.85 -14.36 2.47
CA ALA A 433 17.90 -14.16 3.55
C ALA A 433 17.57 -15.49 4.23
N ASN A 434 17.18 -15.43 5.50
CA ASN A 434 16.64 -16.58 6.21
C ASN A 434 15.29 -16.94 5.61
N ALA A 435 15.09 -18.22 5.32
CA ALA A 435 13.88 -18.75 4.73
C ALA A 435 13.31 -19.87 5.60
N LEU A 436 12.00 -19.83 5.87
CA LEU A 436 11.23 -20.94 6.42
C LEU A 436 10.37 -21.53 5.31
N ILE A 437 10.53 -22.82 5.05
CA ILE A 437 9.73 -23.57 4.08
C ILE A 437 8.74 -24.44 4.86
N MET A 438 7.46 -24.16 4.70
CA MET A 438 6.36 -24.78 5.45
C MET A 438 5.24 -25.23 4.49
N PRO A 439 4.31 -26.11 4.91
CA PRO A 439 3.25 -26.61 4.04
C PRO A 439 2.30 -25.49 3.63
N PHE A 440 1.63 -25.70 2.49
CA PHE A 440 0.45 -24.91 2.15
C PHE A 440 -0.69 -25.19 3.13
N VAL A 441 -1.43 -24.16 3.51
CA VAL A 441 -2.57 -24.23 4.43
C VAL A 441 -3.71 -23.41 3.85
N PHE A 442 -4.93 -23.94 3.90
CA PHE A 442 -6.13 -23.15 3.64
C PHE A 442 -6.38 -22.27 4.86
N HIS A 443 -6.24 -20.95 4.71
CA HIS A 443 -6.36 -20.03 5.83
C HIS A 443 -7.84 -19.74 6.11
N GLY A 444 -8.13 -19.60 7.40
CA GLY A 444 -9.38 -19.06 7.88
C GLY A 444 -9.52 -17.58 7.58
N HIS A 445 -10.68 -17.19 7.06
CA HIS A 445 -11.03 -15.80 6.84
C HIS A 445 -12.41 -15.52 7.44
N LEU A 446 -12.48 -14.59 8.39
CA LEU A 446 -13.73 -14.04 8.91
C LEU A 446 -14.17 -12.89 8.01
N ASP A 447 -15.30 -13.04 7.34
CA ASP A 447 -15.95 -11.91 6.68
C ASP A 447 -16.60 -11.03 7.76
N ILE A 448 -16.02 -9.86 8.01
CA ILE A 448 -16.48 -8.91 9.04
C ILE A 448 -17.91 -8.42 8.77
N VAL A 449 -18.36 -8.42 7.51
CA VAL A 449 -19.70 -7.92 7.14
C VAL A 449 -20.77 -8.99 7.40
N THR A 450 -20.48 -10.24 7.03
CA THR A 450 -21.45 -11.33 7.17
C THR A 450 -21.27 -12.14 8.45
N GLU A 451 -20.18 -11.90 9.19
CA GLU A 451 -19.69 -12.73 10.30
C GLU A 451 -19.49 -14.21 9.93
N ASN A 452 -19.47 -14.51 8.62
CA ASN A 452 -19.24 -15.86 8.13
C ASN A 452 -17.75 -16.11 8.05
N PHE A 453 -17.33 -17.20 8.65
CA PHE A 453 -15.97 -17.68 8.53
C PHE A 453 -15.89 -18.70 7.40
N THR A 454 -14.89 -18.54 6.54
CA THR A 454 -14.64 -19.44 5.41
C THR A 454 -13.17 -19.81 5.36
N PHE A 455 -12.85 -21.06 5.06
CA PHE A 455 -11.49 -21.43 4.69
C PHE A 455 -11.31 -21.19 3.20
N ARG A 456 -10.29 -20.44 2.83
CA ARG A 456 -10.03 -20.15 1.41
C ARG A 456 -8.61 -20.59 1.06
N PRO A 457 -8.42 -21.30 -0.05
CA PRO A 457 -7.11 -21.27 -0.67
C PRO A 457 -6.87 -19.84 -1.12
N ILE A 458 -5.82 -19.20 -0.61
CA ILE A 458 -5.42 -17.89 -1.13
C ILE A 458 -4.64 -18.14 -2.43
N PHE A 459 -5.33 -18.59 -3.49
CA PHE A 459 -4.82 -18.62 -4.86
C PHE A 459 -5.49 -17.49 -5.62
N GLY A 460 -4.91 -16.31 -5.51
CA GLY A 460 -5.43 -15.10 -6.14
C GLY A 460 -4.93 -13.87 -5.41
N PRO A 461 -4.45 -12.83 -6.11
CA PRO A 461 -4.22 -11.52 -5.49
C PRO A 461 -5.44 -11.05 -4.65
N LYS A 462 -5.30 -9.94 -3.91
CA LYS A 462 -6.37 -9.34 -3.08
C LYS A 462 -7.71 -9.01 -3.82
N TRP A 463 -7.79 -9.18 -5.14
CA TRP A 463 -8.95 -8.95 -6.03
C TRP A 463 -10.16 -9.85 -5.75
N ILE A 464 -9.98 -11.05 -5.17
CA ILE A 464 -11.08 -12.01 -4.98
C ILE A 464 -11.92 -11.72 -3.72
N ASN A 465 -11.60 -10.69 -2.94
CA ASN A 465 -12.43 -10.25 -1.82
C ASN A 465 -13.87 -9.81 -2.21
N LYS A 466 -14.25 -9.89 -3.50
CA LYS A 466 -15.61 -9.61 -4.01
C LYS A 466 -16.23 -10.71 -4.87
N VAL A 467 -15.58 -11.86 -5.06
CA VAL A 467 -16.20 -12.98 -5.80
C VAL A 467 -16.43 -14.09 -4.79
N ASP A 468 -17.70 -14.50 -4.65
CA ASP A 468 -18.08 -15.68 -3.90
C ASP A 468 -17.37 -16.89 -4.52
N CYS A 469 -16.21 -17.26 -3.98
CA CYS A 469 -15.55 -18.50 -4.36
C CYS A 469 -16.40 -19.67 -3.87
N THR A 470 -16.89 -20.46 -4.80
CA THR A 470 -17.53 -21.73 -4.51
C THR A 470 -16.47 -22.78 -4.15
N ALA A 471 -16.88 -23.88 -3.51
CA ALA A 471 -15.99 -25.02 -3.27
C ALA A 471 -15.41 -25.61 -4.59
N GLU A 472 -16.04 -25.35 -5.73
CA GLU A 472 -15.53 -25.73 -7.05
C GLU A 472 -14.36 -24.84 -7.50
N ASP A 473 -14.32 -23.57 -7.11
CA ASP A 473 -13.19 -22.66 -7.40
C ASP A 473 -11.94 -23.01 -6.58
N ILE A 474 -12.11 -23.71 -5.44
CA ILE A 474 -11.03 -24.23 -4.59
C ILE A 474 -10.34 -25.43 -5.23
N ARG A 475 -11.06 -26.17 -6.09
CA ARG A 475 -10.46 -27.20 -6.95
C ARG A 475 -9.68 -26.47 -8.02
N LEU A 476 -8.44 -26.09 -7.71
CA LEU A 476 -7.45 -25.86 -8.74
C LEU A 476 -7.46 -27.11 -9.61
N SER A 477 -8.07 -27.03 -10.78
CA SER A 477 -8.11 -28.13 -11.76
C SER A 477 -6.71 -28.66 -12.11
N GLU A 478 -5.68 -27.91 -11.71
CA GLU A 478 -4.25 -28.16 -11.85
C GLU A 478 -3.61 -28.92 -10.70
N ILE A 479 -4.21 -28.88 -9.50
CA ILE A 479 -3.78 -29.73 -8.39
C ILE A 479 -4.63 -30.99 -8.47
N SER A 480 -3.99 -32.09 -8.87
CA SER A 480 -4.64 -33.40 -8.91
C SER A 480 -4.84 -33.92 -7.49
N CYS A 481 -5.92 -33.50 -6.84
CA CYS A 481 -6.28 -33.96 -5.51
C CYS A 481 -7.79 -34.20 -5.36
N ASP A 482 -8.15 -35.45 -5.10
CA ASP A 482 -9.46 -35.79 -4.57
C ASP A 482 -9.38 -35.72 -3.05
N PHE A 483 -10.01 -34.69 -2.48
CA PHE A 483 -10.20 -34.59 -1.03
C PHE A 483 -11.35 -35.49 -0.58
N ASP A 484 -11.19 -36.09 0.59
CA ASP A 484 -12.28 -36.79 1.27
C ASP A 484 -13.29 -35.81 1.91
N ASP A 485 -14.34 -36.37 2.51
CA ASP A 485 -15.41 -35.62 3.18
C ASP A 485 -14.92 -34.79 4.40
N SER A 486 -13.64 -34.90 4.80
CA SER A 486 -13.08 -34.09 5.89
C SER A 486 -13.06 -32.61 5.54
N LEU A 487 -12.89 -32.26 4.26
CA LEU A 487 -12.86 -30.87 3.83
C LEU A 487 -14.20 -30.18 4.11
N GLU A 488 -15.30 -30.74 3.63
CA GLU A 488 -16.65 -30.19 3.82
C GLU A 488 -17.03 -30.11 5.31
N ARG A 489 -16.65 -31.11 6.11
CA ARG A 489 -16.92 -31.11 7.55
C ARG A 489 -16.27 -29.90 8.24
N HIS A 490 -14.99 -29.67 7.99
CA HIS A 490 -14.24 -28.60 8.65
C HIS A 490 -14.64 -27.21 8.14
N PHE A 491 -15.05 -27.10 6.87
CA PHE A 491 -15.51 -25.83 6.30
C PHE A 491 -16.77 -25.29 6.97
N ASN A 492 -17.62 -26.19 7.49
CA ASN A 492 -18.89 -25.81 8.12
C ASN A 492 -18.77 -25.53 9.64
N ASP A 493 -17.64 -25.82 10.28
CA ASP A 493 -17.45 -25.61 11.72
C ASP A 493 -16.03 -25.14 12.09
N PRO A 494 -15.73 -23.85 11.89
CA PRO A 494 -14.40 -23.31 12.12
C PRO A 494 -14.04 -23.19 13.62
N LYS A 495 -15.03 -23.14 14.51
CA LYS A 495 -14.78 -23.20 15.96
C LYS A 495 -14.24 -24.57 16.35
N THR A 496 -14.80 -25.64 15.78
CA THR A 496 -14.26 -26.99 15.96
C THR A 496 -12.87 -27.12 15.38
N VAL A 497 -12.58 -26.55 14.20
CA VAL A 497 -11.22 -26.52 13.64
C VAL A 497 -10.24 -25.83 14.61
N ALA A 498 -10.57 -24.63 15.10
CA ALA A 498 -9.72 -23.91 16.03
C ALA A 498 -9.49 -24.71 17.33
N LYS A 499 -10.55 -25.30 17.88
CA LYS A 499 -10.48 -26.12 19.10
C LYS A 499 -9.56 -27.33 18.90
N GLU A 500 -9.73 -28.09 17.83
CA GLU A 500 -8.90 -29.27 17.55
C GLU A 500 -7.42 -28.89 17.38
N ALA A 501 -7.12 -27.75 16.75
CA ALA A 501 -5.74 -27.28 16.64
C ALA A 501 -5.17 -26.85 18.01
N LEU A 502 -5.96 -26.17 18.85
CA LEU A 502 -5.56 -25.81 20.21
C LEU A 502 -5.32 -27.04 21.09
N GLU A 503 -6.15 -28.07 20.98
CA GLU A 503 -5.99 -29.33 21.71
C GLU A 503 -4.65 -30.02 21.39
N VAL A 504 -4.20 -29.97 20.12
CA VAL A 504 -2.88 -30.51 19.76
C VAL A 504 -1.76 -29.74 20.44
N MET A 505 -1.79 -28.40 20.45
CA MET A 505 -0.77 -27.60 21.15
C MET A 505 -0.79 -27.81 22.67
N ALA A 506 -1.99 -27.84 23.26
CA ALA A 506 -2.19 -28.05 24.69
C ALA A 506 -1.66 -29.41 25.16
N LYS A 507 -1.75 -30.46 24.33
CA LYS A 507 -1.17 -31.78 24.60
C LYS A 507 0.35 -31.75 24.81
N TYR A 508 1.04 -30.80 24.17
CA TYR A 508 2.47 -30.58 24.35
C TYR A 508 2.80 -29.50 25.39
N SER A 509 1.80 -28.97 26.10
CA SER A 509 1.95 -27.85 27.05
C SER A 509 2.45 -26.56 26.37
N TYR A 510 1.96 -26.24 25.17
CA TYR A 510 2.26 -24.97 24.48
C TYR A 510 1.01 -24.10 24.34
N GLN A 511 1.19 -22.79 24.34
CA GLN A 511 0.14 -21.80 24.09
C GLN A 511 0.62 -20.73 23.09
N HIS A 512 -0.33 -20.02 22.48
CA HIS A 512 -0.11 -18.99 21.47
C HIS A 512 -0.52 -17.62 22.03
N ASP A 513 0.39 -16.63 22.08
CA ASP A 513 0.09 -15.30 22.65
C ASP A 513 -0.65 -14.35 21.69
N ASP A 514 -0.47 -14.52 20.38
CA ASP A 514 -1.06 -13.66 19.34
C ASP A 514 -2.11 -14.41 18.51
N LEU A 515 -3.05 -15.12 19.14
CA LEU A 515 -3.98 -15.97 18.39
C LEU A 515 -5.12 -15.17 17.77
N HIS A 516 -5.29 -15.24 16.45
CA HIS A 516 -6.34 -14.56 15.68
C HIS A 516 -6.98 -15.54 14.68
N TRP A 517 -8.14 -15.22 14.12
CA TRP A 517 -8.82 -16.09 13.14
C TRP A 517 -7.99 -16.36 11.89
N ARG A 518 -7.17 -15.39 11.47
CA ARG A 518 -6.19 -15.55 10.39
C ARG A 518 -5.09 -16.58 10.67
N HIS A 519 -4.91 -17.00 11.94
CA HIS A 519 -3.93 -18.01 12.34
C HIS A 519 -4.52 -19.43 12.37
N VAL A 520 -5.84 -19.57 12.19
CA VAL A 520 -6.50 -20.88 12.11
C VAL A 520 -6.51 -21.34 10.66
N GLY A 521 -6.13 -22.59 10.40
CA GLY A 521 -6.08 -23.12 9.05
C GLY A 521 -6.33 -24.62 8.93
N LEU A 522 -6.49 -25.07 7.68
CA LEU A 522 -6.61 -26.47 7.32
C LEU A 522 -5.44 -26.89 6.43
N MET A 523 -4.64 -27.84 6.92
CA MET A 523 -3.46 -28.32 6.20
C MET A 523 -3.79 -29.59 5.41
N PRO A 524 -3.61 -29.61 4.08
CA PRO A 524 -3.72 -30.82 3.28
C PRO A 524 -2.69 -31.88 3.71
N TYR A 525 -3.10 -33.14 3.72
CA TYR A 525 -2.20 -34.27 3.86
C TYR A 525 -2.73 -35.50 3.12
N LYS A 526 -1.83 -36.40 2.72
CA LYS A 526 -2.19 -37.64 2.05
C LYS A 526 -2.39 -38.75 3.07
N LYS A 527 -3.52 -39.46 3.02
CA LYS A 527 -3.76 -40.65 3.84
C LYS A 527 -2.88 -41.80 3.35
N ARG A 528 -2.16 -42.45 4.27
CA ARG A 528 -1.25 -43.57 3.95
C ARG A 528 -1.95 -44.77 3.32
N ASP A 529 -3.21 -45.01 3.69
CA ASP A 529 -3.91 -46.24 3.32
C ASP A 529 -4.70 -46.13 2.02
N THR A 530 -5.12 -44.90 1.64
CA THR A 530 -6.05 -44.69 0.52
C THR A 530 -5.48 -43.83 -0.60
N GLU A 531 -4.30 -43.23 -0.41
CA GLU A 531 -3.73 -42.21 -1.30
C GLU A 531 -4.63 -40.97 -1.53
N GLN A 532 -5.79 -40.90 -0.86
CA GLN A 532 -6.69 -39.74 -0.90
C GLN A 532 -6.14 -38.59 -0.08
N TRP A 533 -6.46 -37.37 -0.49
CA TRP A 533 -6.16 -36.18 0.28
C TRP A 533 -7.20 -35.98 1.37
N ALA A 534 -6.76 -35.48 2.51
CA ALA A 534 -7.60 -35.02 3.59
C ALA A 534 -7.04 -33.70 4.11
N VAL A 535 -7.78 -33.04 4.99
CA VAL A 535 -7.29 -31.86 5.71
C VAL A 535 -7.28 -32.12 7.20
N LYS A 536 -6.38 -31.44 7.91
CA LYS A 536 -6.40 -31.40 9.37
C LYS A 536 -6.28 -29.97 9.89
N PRO A 537 -6.92 -29.66 11.02
CA PRO A 537 -6.76 -28.38 11.69
C PRO A 537 -5.32 -28.10 12.09
N VAL A 538 -4.89 -26.85 11.88
CA VAL A 538 -3.57 -26.35 12.31
C VAL A 538 -3.68 -24.90 12.79
N LEU A 539 -2.72 -24.51 13.63
CA LEU A 539 -2.40 -23.10 13.87
C LEU A 539 -1.13 -22.74 13.09
N ILE A 540 -1.13 -21.56 12.47
CA ILE A 540 0.00 -20.98 11.73
C ILE A 540 0.58 -19.77 12.47
N ASP A 541 1.70 -19.25 11.95
CA ASP A 541 2.45 -18.13 12.54
C ASP A 541 2.95 -18.37 13.97
N LEU A 542 3.74 -19.44 14.15
CA LEU A 542 4.13 -19.97 15.46
C LEU A 542 5.26 -19.16 16.14
N GLN A 543 5.46 -17.88 15.80
CA GLN A 543 6.47 -17.04 16.46
C GLN A 543 6.08 -16.67 17.89
N GLY A 544 4.78 -16.48 18.12
CA GLY A 544 4.18 -16.20 19.41
C GLY A 544 3.91 -17.42 20.29
N VAL A 545 4.51 -18.57 19.97
CA VAL A 545 4.23 -19.83 20.65
C VAL A 545 5.31 -20.17 21.66
N PHE A 546 4.87 -20.50 22.88
CA PHE A 546 5.75 -20.74 24.01
C PHE A 546 5.20 -21.84 24.93
N GLU A 547 6.11 -22.48 25.66
CA GLU A 547 5.77 -23.51 26.64
C GLU A 547 5.00 -22.88 27.81
N SER A 548 3.94 -23.54 28.24
CA SER A 548 2.99 -23.07 29.24
C SER A 548 2.93 -24.04 30.41
N THR A 549 2.85 -23.50 31.62
CA THR A 549 2.60 -24.29 32.84
C THR A 549 1.11 -24.46 33.14
N LYS A 550 0.24 -23.91 32.30
CA LYS A 550 -1.22 -24.01 32.44
C LYS A 550 -1.70 -25.41 32.12
N SER A 551 -2.87 -25.78 32.65
CA SER A 551 -3.50 -27.07 32.31
C SER A 551 -3.98 -27.08 30.86
N PHE A 552 -4.17 -28.29 30.33
CA PHE A 552 -4.73 -28.51 28.99
C PHE A 552 -6.01 -27.70 28.76
N ASP A 553 -6.98 -27.81 29.67
CA ASP A 553 -8.28 -27.14 29.54
C ASP A 553 -8.14 -25.62 29.57
N THR A 554 -7.21 -25.09 30.38
CA THR A 554 -6.97 -23.65 30.44
C THR A 554 -6.37 -23.13 29.13
N ILE A 555 -5.40 -23.83 28.54
CA ILE A 555 -4.80 -23.44 27.25
C ILE A 555 -5.87 -23.40 26.16
N VAL A 556 -6.71 -24.44 26.06
CA VAL A 556 -7.77 -24.51 25.05
C VAL A 556 -8.82 -23.42 25.27
N SER A 557 -9.28 -23.25 26.52
CA SER A 557 -10.31 -22.25 26.85
C SER A 557 -9.84 -20.81 26.60
N GLU A 558 -8.60 -20.48 26.99
CA GLU A 558 -8.04 -19.15 26.75
C GLU A 558 -7.81 -18.89 25.26
N GLY A 559 -7.34 -19.89 24.50
CA GLY A 559 -7.18 -19.76 23.05
C GLY A 559 -8.51 -19.50 22.34
N LEU A 560 -9.57 -20.23 22.71
CA LEU A 560 -10.91 -19.97 22.16
C LEU A 560 -11.45 -18.60 22.56
N THR A 561 -11.15 -18.14 23.77
CA THR A 561 -11.54 -16.79 24.23
C THR A 561 -10.80 -15.73 23.42
N ALA A 562 -9.48 -15.88 23.20
CA ALA A 562 -8.70 -14.96 22.38
C ALA A 562 -9.23 -14.86 20.93
N LEU A 563 -9.64 -15.99 20.34
CA LEU A 563 -10.27 -15.99 19.01
C LEU A 563 -11.65 -15.31 19.01
N ALA A 564 -12.45 -15.49 20.06
CA ALA A 564 -13.74 -14.80 20.18
C ALA A 564 -13.58 -13.28 20.33
N ASP A 565 -12.50 -12.83 20.97
CA ASP A 565 -12.18 -11.42 21.17
C ASP A 565 -11.44 -10.79 19.97
N SER A 566 -10.88 -11.60 19.07
CA SER A 566 -10.21 -11.15 17.84
C SER A 566 -11.20 -10.49 16.89
N ARG A 567 -11.00 -9.20 16.63
CA ARG A 567 -11.76 -8.42 15.62
C ARG A 567 -11.14 -8.47 14.22
N ASP A 568 -9.94 -9.04 14.13
CA ASP A 568 -9.10 -9.15 12.93
C ASP A 568 -9.31 -10.46 12.15
#